data_AF-A0A3D1U316-F1
#
_entry.id   AF-A0A3D1U316-F1
#
_cell.length_a   1.000
_cell.length_b   1.000
_cell.length_c   1.000
_cell.angle_alpha   90.00
_cell.angle_beta   90.00
_cell.angle_gamma   90.00
#
_symmetry.space_group_name_H-M   'P 1'
#
loop_
_entity.id
_entity.type
_entity.pdbx_description
1 polymer ?
#
loop_
_entity_poly.entity_id
_entity_poly.type
_entity_poly.pdbx_seq_one_letter_code
_entity_poly.pdbx_strand_id
1 'polypeptide(L)'
;VVFDRLLARLVAVASGRWVLKGALALEFRFGSRTRTTKDIDLGRADDERAATSDFIQAQRVDLGDYFVFVIERTDRLDELEDAAAVRYHVSCELAGRAFDDITVDVAFGSPELSGADNPSRA
;
A
#
# COMPACT_ATOMS: atom_id res chain seq x y z
N VAL A 1 -3.19 9.73 -9.15
CA VAL A 1 -2.59 9.15 -10.37
C VAL A 1 -1.49 8.16 -10.02
N VAL A 2 -0.38 8.55 -9.39
CA VAL A 2 0.70 7.61 -9.02
C VAL A 2 0.17 6.48 -8.15
N PHE A 3 -0.57 6.83 -7.08
CA PHE A 3 -1.23 5.85 -6.22
C PHE A 3 -2.15 4.89 -7.00
N ASP A 4 -3.04 5.43 -7.85
CA ASP A 4 -3.96 4.63 -8.68
C ASP A 4 -3.20 3.62 -9.57
N ARG A 5 -2.06 4.05 -10.14
CA ARG A 5 -1.25 3.23 -11.05
C ARG A 5 -0.40 2.20 -10.33
N LEU A 6 0.07 2.51 -9.13
CA LEU A 6 0.72 1.54 -8.25
C LEU A 6 -0.30 0.49 -7.79
N LEU A 7 -1.47 0.91 -7.29
CA LEU A 7 -2.54 0.01 -6.85
C LEU A 7 -3.01 -0.92 -7.96
N ALA A 8 -3.14 -0.43 -9.21
CA ALA A 8 -3.48 -1.28 -10.35
C ALA A 8 -2.47 -2.43 -10.56
N ARG A 9 -1.17 -2.17 -10.40
CA ARG A 9 -0.11 -3.19 -10.50
C ARG A 9 -0.17 -4.18 -9.32
N LEU A 10 -0.43 -3.69 -8.11
CA LEU A 10 -0.60 -4.55 -6.94
C LEU A 10 -1.82 -5.47 -7.09
N VAL A 11 -2.93 -4.97 -7.62
CA VAL A 11 -4.12 -5.78 -7.92
C VAL A 11 -3.82 -6.83 -8.99
N ALA A 12 -3.06 -6.48 -10.03
CA ALA A 12 -2.68 -7.43 -11.09
C ALA A 12 -1.81 -8.60 -10.57
N VAL A 13 -0.94 -8.35 -9.59
CA VAL A 13 -0.08 -9.38 -8.98
C VAL A 13 -0.80 -10.17 -7.89
N ALA A 14 -1.64 -9.50 -7.10
CA ALA A 14 -2.02 -9.95 -5.77
C ALA A 14 -3.42 -9.48 -5.37
N SER A 15 -4.41 -9.72 -6.23
CA SER A 15 -5.80 -9.34 -5.95
C SER A 15 -6.27 -9.87 -4.59
N GLY A 16 -6.79 -8.97 -3.75
CA GLY A 16 -7.34 -9.33 -2.43
C GLY A 16 -6.32 -9.51 -1.31
N ARG A 17 -5.00 -9.39 -1.56
CA ARG A 17 -3.98 -9.43 -0.50
C ARG A 17 -3.62 -8.08 0.08
N TRP A 18 -4.01 -7.00 -0.59
CA TRP A 18 -3.75 -5.63 -0.18
C TRP A 18 -5.02 -4.96 0.32
N VAL A 19 -4.95 -4.33 1.49
CA VAL A 19 -6.01 -3.47 2.03
C VAL A 19 -5.52 -2.03 2.00
N LEU A 20 -6.18 -1.16 1.24
CA LEU A 20 -5.90 0.28 1.30
C LEU A 20 -6.43 0.86 2.61
N LYS A 21 -5.59 1.58 3.33
CA LYS A 21 -5.88 2.21 4.63
C LYS A 21 -5.66 3.73 4.54
N GLY A 22 -5.79 4.39 5.70
CA GLY A 22 -5.42 5.79 5.86
C GLY A 22 -6.33 6.78 5.13
N ALA A 23 -5.82 8.00 4.95
CA ALA A 23 -6.57 9.10 4.34
C ALA A 23 -6.97 8.80 2.90
N LEU A 24 -6.10 8.15 2.12
CA LEU A 24 -6.37 7.83 0.72
C LEU A 24 -7.59 6.90 0.58
N ALA A 25 -7.78 5.93 1.48
CA ALA A 25 -8.99 5.10 1.50
C ALA A 25 -10.27 5.93 1.71
N LEU A 26 -10.23 6.95 2.58
CA LEU A 26 -11.36 7.83 2.82
C LEU A 26 -11.65 8.74 1.62
N GLU A 27 -10.61 9.26 0.95
CA GLU A 27 -10.79 10.03 -0.29
C GLU A 27 -11.48 9.22 -1.39
N PHE A 28 -11.08 7.95 -1.58
CA PHE A 28 -11.76 7.06 -2.53
C PHE A 28 -13.22 6.79 -2.14
N ARG A 29 -13.51 6.67 -0.84
CA ARG A 29 -14.86 6.39 -0.34
C ARG A 29 -15.79 7.60 -0.46
N PHE A 30 -15.29 8.81 -0.21
CA PHE A 30 -16.12 10.01 -0.10
C PHE A 30 -16.00 10.97 -1.28
N GLY A 31 -15.06 10.74 -2.22
CA GLY A 31 -14.88 11.56 -3.41
C GLY A 31 -14.35 12.98 -3.13
N SER A 32 -13.98 13.29 -1.88
CA SER A 32 -13.35 14.55 -1.50
C SER A 32 -11.86 14.50 -1.83
N ARG A 33 -11.37 15.49 -2.60
CA ARG A 33 -9.96 15.54 -3.03
C ARG A 33 -9.21 16.57 -2.18
N THR A 34 -8.54 16.12 -1.13
CA THR A 34 -7.74 16.95 -0.23
C THR A 34 -6.27 16.58 -0.37
N ARG A 35 -5.65 16.91 -1.50
CA ARG A 35 -4.26 16.50 -1.76
C ARG A 35 -3.26 17.25 -0.87
N THR A 36 -2.73 16.55 0.13
CA THR A 36 -1.46 16.92 0.79
C THR A 36 -0.56 15.71 1.10
N THR A 37 -1.04 14.47 0.98
CA THR A 37 -0.28 13.33 1.50
C THR A 37 0.56 12.67 0.39
N LYS A 38 1.84 12.41 0.71
CA LYS A 38 2.84 11.75 -0.16
C LYS A 38 3.04 10.27 0.21
N ASP A 39 2.18 9.77 1.07
CA ASP A 39 2.21 8.46 1.68
C ASP A 39 0.95 7.66 1.33
N ILE A 40 1.12 6.35 1.19
CA ILE A 40 0.03 5.38 1.02
C ILE A 40 0.17 4.30 2.10
N ASP A 41 -0.89 4.15 2.89
CA ASP A 41 -0.98 3.12 3.92
C ASP A 41 -1.64 1.86 3.35
N LEU A 42 -0.94 0.73 3.47
CA LEU A 42 -1.42 -0.58 3.06
C LEU A 42 -1.43 -1.55 4.26
N GLY A 43 -2.36 -2.49 4.22
CA GLY A 43 -2.45 -3.59 5.16
C GLY A 43 -2.33 -4.94 4.47
N ARG A 44 -1.72 -5.90 5.16
CA ARG A 44 -1.67 -7.29 4.74
C ARG A 44 -1.76 -8.24 5.93
N ALA A 45 -2.42 -9.38 5.73
CA ALA A 45 -2.58 -10.41 6.76
C ALA A 45 -1.37 -11.35 6.89
N ASP A 46 -0.51 -11.40 5.88
CA ASP A 46 0.70 -12.22 5.84
C ASP A 46 1.92 -11.42 6.36
N ASP A 47 3.08 -11.56 5.72
CA ASP A 47 4.35 -11.03 6.21
C ASP A 47 5.06 -10.09 5.21
N GLU A 48 6.11 -9.44 5.72
CA GLU A 48 7.00 -8.54 4.97
C GLU A 48 7.63 -9.21 3.74
N ARG A 49 7.91 -10.52 3.83
CA ARG A 49 8.53 -11.26 2.73
C ARG A 49 7.57 -11.40 1.57
N ALA A 50 6.31 -11.71 1.84
CA ALA A 50 5.26 -11.79 0.83
C ALA A 50 4.99 -10.42 0.20
N ALA A 51 4.93 -9.35 1.00
CA ALA A 51 4.77 -7.98 0.49
C ALA A 51 5.92 -7.57 -0.44
N THR A 52 7.16 -7.83 -0.02
CA THR A 52 8.36 -7.51 -0.81
C THR A 52 8.37 -8.30 -2.11
N SER A 53 7.98 -9.59 -2.07
CA SER A 53 7.86 -10.40 -3.28
C SER A 53 6.85 -9.80 -4.26
N ASP A 54 5.69 -9.37 -3.77
CA ASP A 54 4.66 -8.75 -4.60
C ASP A 54 5.11 -7.42 -5.19
N PHE A 55 5.82 -6.57 -4.43
CA PHE A 55 6.39 -5.33 -4.95
C PHE A 55 7.41 -5.58 -6.06
N ILE A 56 8.27 -6.60 -5.92
CA ILE A 56 9.21 -6.98 -6.98
C ILE A 56 8.46 -7.42 -8.25
N GLN A 57 7.37 -8.18 -8.12
CA GLN A 57 6.56 -8.58 -9.27
C GLN A 57 5.80 -7.39 -9.87
N ALA A 58 5.28 -6.48 -9.04
CA ALA A 58 4.53 -5.29 -9.48
C ALA A 58 5.38 -4.34 -10.33
N GLN A 59 6.68 -4.21 -10.04
CA GLN A 59 7.63 -3.44 -10.86
C GLN A 59 7.77 -3.99 -12.29
N ARG A 60 7.46 -5.27 -12.51
CA ARG A 60 7.53 -5.93 -13.83
C ARG A 60 6.20 -5.91 -14.60
N VAL A 61 5.12 -5.43 -13.99
CA VAL A 61 3.81 -5.37 -14.63
C VAL A 61 3.80 -4.20 -15.61
N ASP A 62 3.69 -4.53 -16.89
CA ASP A 62 3.41 -3.58 -17.96
C ASP A 62 1.90 -3.52 -18.22
N LEU A 63 1.30 -2.34 -17.97
CA LEU A 63 -0.12 -2.07 -18.23
C LEU A 63 -0.33 -1.25 -19.53
N GLY A 64 0.72 -1.00 -20.31
CA GLY A 64 0.66 -0.13 -21.49
C GLY A 64 0.39 1.34 -21.14
N ASP A 65 0.65 1.74 -19.89
CA ASP A 65 0.37 3.08 -19.37
C ASP A 65 1.63 3.95 -19.24
N TYR A 66 2.78 3.45 -19.72
CA TYR A 66 4.10 4.10 -19.70
C TYR A 66 4.66 4.42 -18.31
N PHE A 67 4.03 3.92 -17.25
CA PHE A 67 4.55 4.06 -15.89
C PHE A 67 5.56 2.96 -15.58
N VAL A 68 6.70 3.36 -15.01
CA VAL A 68 7.71 2.45 -14.46
C VAL A 68 7.88 2.79 -13.00
N PHE A 69 7.92 1.76 -12.15
CA PHE A 69 8.08 1.90 -10.72
C PHE A 69 9.37 1.20 -10.29
N VAL A 70 10.09 1.84 -9.37
CA VAL A 70 11.16 1.23 -8.59
C VAL A 70 10.74 1.27 -7.13
N ILE A 71 10.71 0.10 -6.47
CA ILE A 71 10.22 -0.04 -5.09
C ILE A 71 11.33 -0.62 -4.24
N GLU A 72 11.78 0.16 -3.26
CA GLU A 72 12.89 -0.17 -2.39
C GLU A 72 12.43 -0.12 -0.93
N ARG A 73 12.85 -1.11 -0.15
CA ARG A 73 12.61 -1.11 1.29
C ARG A 73 13.48 -0.04 1.94
N THR A 74 12.91 0.79 2.81
CA THR A 74 13.68 1.71 3.65
C THR A 74 14.01 1.05 5.00
N ASP A 75 14.83 1.71 5.83
CA ASP A 75 15.05 1.28 7.21
C ASP A 75 13.71 1.17 7.96
N ARG A 76 13.60 0.21 8.89
CA ARG A 76 12.33 -0.08 9.61
C ARG A 76 11.89 1.19 10.35
N LEU A 77 10.58 1.46 10.35
CA LEU A 77 10.02 2.32 11.39
C LEU A 77 10.13 1.51 12.69
N ASP A 78 11.00 1.91 13.60
CA ASP A 78 11.24 1.16 14.83
C ASP A 78 9.94 1.05 15.67
N GLU A 79 9.61 -0.22 15.92
CA GLU A 79 8.83 -0.84 16.99
C GLU A 79 8.07 0.10 17.95
N LEU A 80 6.80 0.38 17.60
CA LEU A 80 5.77 0.54 18.61
C LEU A 80 4.97 -0.78 18.65
N GLU A 81 5.04 -1.38 19.84
CA GLU A 81 4.43 -2.62 20.30
C GLU A 81 3.15 -3.00 19.52
N ASP A 82 3.17 -4.20 18.95
CA ASP A 82 2.05 -4.96 18.34
C ASP A 82 1.70 -4.81 16.85
N ALA A 83 2.33 -3.90 16.09
CA ALA A 83 2.16 -3.90 14.62
C ALA A 83 3.48 -3.66 13.88
N ALA A 84 4.05 -4.72 13.29
CA ALA A 84 5.19 -4.59 12.40
C ALA A 84 4.74 -3.80 11.15
N ALA A 85 5.14 -2.55 11.05
CA ALA A 85 4.99 -1.75 9.84
C ALA A 85 6.35 -1.59 9.13
N VAL A 86 6.35 -1.69 7.81
CA VAL A 86 7.55 -1.51 6.99
C VAL A 86 7.29 -0.44 5.94
N ARG A 87 8.22 0.51 5.84
CA ARG A 87 8.19 1.57 4.86
C ARG A 87 8.98 1.18 3.61
N TYR A 88 8.41 1.52 2.47
CA TYR A 88 9.03 1.39 1.16
C TYR A 88 9.06 2.76 0.48
N HIS A 89 10.18 3.07 -0.16
CA HIS A 89 10.29 4.20 -1.08
C HIS A 89 9.88 3.74 -2.48
N VAL A 90 9.07 4.54 -3.16
CA VAL A 90 8.63 4.26 -4.53
C VAL A 90 8.98 5.43 -5.41
N SER A 91 9.91 5.19 -6.33
CA SER A 91 10.21 6.12 -7.42
C SER A 91 9.38 5.76 -8.64
N CYS A 92 8.79 6.79 -9.25
CA CYS A 92 7.88 6.66 -10.37
C CYS A 92 8.43 7.44 -11.58
N GLU A 93 8.53 6.76 -12.71
CA GLU A 93 8.79 7.37 -14.01
C GLU A 93 7.56 7.28 -14.91
N LEU A 94 7.42 8.27 -15.80
CA LEU A 94 6.42 8.29 -16.86
C LEU A 94 7.12 8.54 -18.20
N ALA A 95 7.01 7.57 -19.11
CA ALA A 95 7.62 7.63 -20.44
C ALA A 95 9.14 7.96 -20.40
N GLY A 96 9.86 7.33 -19.46
CA GLY A 96 11.31 7.47 -19.28
C GLY A 96 11.76 8.77 -18.63
N ARG A 97 10.86 9.48 -17.92
CA ARG A 97 11.18 10.68 -17.15
C ARG A 97 10.70 10.52 -15.72
N ALA A 98 11.51 10.97 -14.76
CA ALA A 98 11.09 11.07 -13.36
C ALA A 98 9.77 11.84 -13.25
N PHE A 99 8.81 11.27 -12.53
CA PHE A 99 7.45 11.78 -12.44
C PHE A 99 7.08 12.13 -11.00
N ASP A 100 7.34 11.22 -10.04
CA ASP A 100 7.07 11.46 -8.62
C ASP A 100 7.82 10.47 -7.73
N ASP A 101 7.93 10.78 -6.45
CA ASP A 101 8.45 9.90 -5.40
C ASP A 101 7.46 9.88 -4.22
N ILE A 102 7.07 8.69 -3.79
CA ILE A 102 6.10 8.48 -2.70
C ILE A 102 6.64 7.46 -1.69
N THR A 103 6.05 7.45 -0.50
CA THR A 103 6.30 6.41 0.50
C THR A 103 5.09 5.48 0.62
N VAL A 104 5.34 4.19 0.80
CA VAL A 104 4.32 3.17 1.07
C VAL A 104 4.60 2.57 2.44
N ASP A 105 3.65 2.70 3.36
CA ASP A 105 3.71 2.06 4.66
C ASP A 105 2.86 0.80 4.66
N VAL A 106 3.45 -0.34 5.01
CA VAL A 106 2.76 -1.64 5.03
C VAL A 106 2.70 -2.17 6.44
N ALA A 107 1.50 -2.21 7.00
CA ALA A 107 1.23 -2.84 8.30
C ALA A 107 0.86 -4.32 8.13
N PHE A 108 1.55 -5.18 8.87
CA PHE A 108 1.33 -6.63 8.90
C PHE A 108 0.48 -7.05 10.09
N GLY A 109 -0.23 -8.17 9.94
CA GLY A 109 -1.08 -8.75 10.97
C GLY A 109 -2.52 -8.89 10.52
N SER A 110 -3.27 -9.72 11.25
CA SER A 110 -4.69 -9.92 10.95
C SER A 110 -5.40 -8.56 10.95
N PRO A 111 -6.25 -8.25 9.95
CA PRO A 111 -7.14 -7.12 10.06
C PRO A 111 -8.09 -7.43 11.20
N GLU A 112 -7.76 -6.97 12.41
CA GLU A 112 -8.70 -6.97 13.51
C GLU A 112 -9.85 -6.06 13.09
N LEU A 113 -10.90 -6.70 12.59
CA LEU A 113 -12.25 -6.17 12.68
C LEU A 113 -12.56 -6.13 14.18
N SER A 114 -12.10 -5.09 14.89
CA SER A 114 -12.65 -4.74 16.20
C SER A 114 -14.02 -4.09 15.98
N GLY A 115 -14.95 -4.91 15.48
CA GLY A 115 -16.37 -4.64 15.36
C GLY A 115 -17.12 -5.65 16.21
N ALA A 116 -17.57 -5.19 17.36
CA ALA A 116 -18.52 -5.81 18.29
C ALA A 116 -19.30 -7.02 17.76
N ASP A 117 -19.13 -8.17 18.43
CA ASP A 117 -20.26 -9.02 18.77
C ASP A 117 -19.95 -9.81 20.05
N ASN A 118 -20.28 -9.19 21.19
CA ASN A 118 -20.53 -9.93 22.42
C ASN A 118 -21.98 -9.62 22.82
N PRO A 119 -22.98 -10.40 22.35
CA PRO A 119 -24.29 -10.35 22.94
C PRO A 119 -24.19 -10.92 24.36
N SER A 120 -24.21 -9.99 25.30
CA SER A 120 -24.37 -10.24 26.73
C SER A 120 -25.54 -11.17 27.04
N ARG A 121 -25.28 -12.10 27.98
CA ARG A 121 -26.22 -12.69 28.95
C ARG A 121 -27.32 -13.62 28.42
N ALA A 122 -27.22 -14.87 28.86
CA ALA A 122 -28.36 -15.63 29.35
C ALA A 122 -28.24 -15.74 30.88
#